data_AF-A0A7C7K025-F1
#
_entry.id   AF-A0A7C7K025-F1
#
_cell.length_a   1.000
_cell.length_b   1.000
_cell.length_c   1.000
_cell.angle_alpha   90.00
_cell.angle_beta   90.00
_cell.angle_gamma   90.00
#
_symmetry.space_group_name_H-M   'P 1'
#
loop_
_entity.id
_entity.type
_entity.pdbx_description
1 polymer ?
#
loop_
_entity_poly.entity_id
_entity_poly.type
_entity_poly.pdbx_seq_one_letter_code
_entity_poly.pdbx_strand_id
1 'polypeptide(L)' 'KLDALSPLATLRRGYSVASTGDGQILKSVRNFVKGDSFTLRVSDGEVIAEAKEILAGEP' A
#
# COMPACT_ATOMS: atom_id res chain seq x y z
N LYS A 1 -25.03 -5.79 20.96
CA LYS A 1 -24.86 -5.36 19.55
C LYS A 1 -23.55 -4.60 19.48
N LEU A 2 -22.49 -5.30 19.12
CA LEU A 2 -21.16 -4.75 18.93
C LEU A 2 -20.83 -5.12 17.49
N ASP A 3 -21.30 -4.28 16.56
CA ASP A 3 -20.95 -4.40 15.15
C ASP A 3 -19.47 -4.04 15.06
N ALA A 4 -18.62 -5.04 15.29
CA ALA A 4 -17.20 -4.95 15.07
C ALA A 4 -17.00 -4.33 13.70
N LEU A 5 -16.29 -3.21 13.66
CA LEU A 5 -15.71 -2.62 12.47
C LEU A 5 -14.93 -3.73 11.77
N SER A 6 -15.60 -4.48 10.88
CA SER A 6 -14.99 -5.67 10.32
C SER A 6 -13.83 -5.17 9.46
N PRO A 7 -12.61 -5.71 9.63
CA PRO A 7 -11.46 -5.33 8.80
C PRO A 7 -11.76 -5.41 7.30
N LEU A 8 -12.70 -6.30 6.93
CA LEU A 8 -13.25 -6.45 5.59
C LEU A 8 -14.07 -5.24 5.09
N ALA A 9 -14.84 -4.58 5.95
CA ALA A 9 -15.60 -3.38 5.57
C ALA A 9 -14.68 -2.20 5.25
N THR A 10 -13.53 -2.13 5.94
CA THR A 10 -12.45 -1.19 5.60
C THR A 10 -11.86 -1.55 4.24
N LEU A 11 -11.40 -2.79 4.02
CA LEU A 11 -10.78 -3.22 2.76
C LEU A 11 -11.59 -2.91 1.47
N ARG A 12 -12.93 -2.85 1.55
CA ARG A 12 -13.81 -2.54 0.40
C ARG A 12 -13.85 -1.07 -0.03
N ARG A 13 -13.18 -0.16 0.68
CA ARG A 13 -13.12 1.29 0.35
C ARG A 13 -12.01 1.68 -0.61
N GLY A 14 -11.40 0.73 -1.32
CA GLY A 14 -10.33 1.02 -2.29
C GLY A 14 -8.94 1.02 -1.64
N TYR A 15 -8.59 -0.06 -0.95
CA TYR A 15 -7.24 -0.23 -0.40
C TYR A 15 -6.34 -0.80 -1.47
N SER A 16 -5.33 -0.03 -1.87
CA SER A 16 -4.22 -0.54 -2.66
C SER A 16 -3.10 -1.03 -1.73
N VAL A 17 -2.50 -2.16 -2.07
CA VAL A 17 -1.39 -2.75 -1.31
C VAL A 17 -0.12 -2.60 -2.13
N ALA A 18 0.85 -1.87 -1.60
CA ALA A 18 2.17 -1.78 -2.21
C ALA A 18 3.09 -2.89 -1.65
N SER A 19 3.85 -3.55 -2.53
CA SER A 19 4.82 -4.57 -2.16
C SER A 19 6.08 -4.52 -3.00
N THR A 20 7.23 -4.88 -2.42
CA THR A 20 8.48 -5.03 -3.17
C THR A 20 8.42 -6.20 -4.17
N GLY A 21 9.40 -6.30 -5.06
CA GLY A 21 9.54 -7.46 -5.96
C GLY A 21 9.67 -8.80 -5.21
N ASP A 22 10.16 -8.76 -3.97
CA ASP A 22 10.29 -9.92 -3.08
C ASP A 22 9.01 -10.23 -2.29
N GLY A 23 7.93 -9.45 -2.50
CA GLY A 23 6.64 -9.63 -1.84
C GLY A 23 6.53 -9.01 -0.44
N GLN A 24 7.51 -8.21 0.01
CA GLN A 24 7.40 -7.49 1.29
C GLN A 24 6.39 -6.35 1.16
N ILE A 25 5.40 -6.30 2.06
CA ILE A 25 4.39 -5.23 2.06
C ILE A 25 4.97 -3.91 2.57
N LEU A 26 4.83 -2.84 1.78
CA LEU A 26 5.24 -1.48 2.09
C LEU A 26 4.09 -0.77 2.83
N LYS A 27 4.28 -0.49 4.13
CA LYS A 27 3.22 0.07 5.00
C LYS A 27 3.50 1.50 5.46
N SER A 28 4.71 1.99 5.28
CA SER A 28 5.15 3.33 5.66
C SER A 28 5.97 3.94 4.54
N VAL A 29 5.93 5.27 4.41
CA VAL A 29 6.84 6.04 3.53
C VAL A 29 8.31 5.72 3.78
N ARG A 30 8.67 5.28 5.01
CA ARG A 30 10.02 4.84 5.39
C ARG A 30 10.44 3.50 4.77
N ASN A 31 9.50 2.72 4.23
CA ASN A 31 9.79 1.47 3.55
C ASN A 31 10.07 1.68 2.05
N PHE A 32 9.79 2.86 1.51
CA PHE A 32 10.07 3.18 0.11
C PHE A 32 11.48 3.72 -0.02
N VAL A 33 12.09 3.43 -1.17
CA VAL A 33 13.36 4.00 -1.60
C VAL A 33 13.11 4.69 -2.95
N LYS A 34 13.57 5.92 -3.11
CA LYS A 34 13.38 6.67 -4.35
C LYS A 34 14.10 5.95 -5.50
N GLY A 35 13.39 5.77 -6.61
CA GLY A 35 13.87 5.04 -7.79
C GLY A 35 13.58 3.54 -7.75
N ASP A 36 13.13 2.99 -6.63
CA ASP A 36 12.80 1.57 -6.56
C ASP A 36 11.44 1.28 -7.19
N SER A 37 11.40 0.15 -7.89
CA SER A 37 10.16 -0.42 -8.43
C SER A 37 9.44 -1.25 -7.38
N PHE A 38 8.11 -1.19 -7.39
CA PHE A 38 7.24 -1.96 -6.52
C PHE A 38 5.94 -2.31 -7.25
N THR A 39 5.23 -3.31 -6.74
CA THR A 39 3.91 -3.72 -7.24
C THR A 39 2.83 -3.08 -6.38
N LEU A 40 1.86 -2.45 -7.03
CA LEU A 40 0.67 -1.92 -6.40
C LEU A 40 -0.53 -2.81 -6.77
N ARG A 41 -1.02 -3.60 -5.81
CA ARG A 41 -2.24 -4.38 -5.97
C ARG A 41 -3.45 -3.48 -5.74
N VAL A 42 -4.38 -3.49 -6.68
CA VAL A 42 -5.67 -2.78 -6.64
C VAL A 42 -6.81 -3.82 -6.66
N SER A 43 -8.06 -3.36 -6.64
CA SER A 43 -9.23 -4.24 -6.55
C SER A 43 -9.39 -5.21 -7.74
N ASP A 44 -8.84 -4.88 -8.89
CA ASP A 44 -9.05 -5.54 -10.18
C ASP A 44 -7.73 -5.94 -10.87
N GLY A 45 -6.59 -5.83 -10.18
CA GLY A 45 -5.30 -6.21 -10.75
C GLY A 45 -4.09 -5.70 -9.99
N GLU A 46 -2.97 -5.61 -10.71
CA GLU A 46 -1.68 -5.15 -10.19
C GLU A 46 -1.04 -4.18 -11.17
N VAL A 47 -0.34 -3.17 -10.63
CA VAL A 47 0.38 -2.15 -11.40
C VAL A 47 1.85 -2.17 -10.97
N ILE A 48 2.77 -2.20 -11.93
CA ILE A 48 4.19 -1.96 -11.64
C ILE A 48 4.41 -0.46 -11.56
N ALA A 49 4.96 0.01 -10.45
CA ALA A 49 5.15 1.42 -10.13
C ALA A 49 6.58 1.69 -9.66
N GLU A 50 7.00 2.96 -9.71
CA GLU A 50 8.30 3.43 -9.24
C GLU A 50 8.11 4.58 -8.25
N ALA A 51 8.86 4.58 -7.15
CA ALA A 51 8.82 5.66 -6.16
C ALA A 51 9.59 6.88 -6.67
N LYS A 52 8.87 7.86 -7.24
CA LYS A 52 9.48 9.09 -7.78
C LYS A 52 9.89 10.09 -6.70
N GLU A 53 9.07 10.25 -5.67
CA GLU A 53 9.29 11.19 -4.57
C GLU A 53 8.65 10.65 -3.31
N ILE A 54 9.32 10.86 -2.17
CA ILE A 54 8.87 10.36 -0.86
C ILE A 54 8.75 11.57 0.06
N LEU A 55 7.52 11.93 0.39
CA LEU A 55 7.21 13.03 1.30
C LEU A 55 6.79 12.44 2.65
N ALA A 56 7.61 12.65 3.67
CA ALA A 56 7.24 12.26 5.03
C ALA A 56 6.27 13.30 5.61
N GLY A 57 5.11 12.84 6.10
CA GLY A 57 4.21 13.65 6.89
C GLY A 57 4.75 13.89 8.31
N GLU A 58 4.29 14.96 8.96
CA GLU A 58 4.60 15.22 10.37
C GLU A 58 4.08 14.07 11.27
N PRO A 59 4.84 13.71 12.32
CA PRO A 59 4.52 12.59 13.20
C PRO A 59 3.27 12.80 14.07
#